data_AF-A0A1I4WZ29-F1
#
_entry.id   AF-A0A1I4WZ29-F1
#
_cell.length_a   1.000
_cell.length_b   1.000
_cell.length_c   1.000
_cell.angle_alpha   90.00
_cell.angle_beta   90.00
_cell.angle_gamma   90.00
#
_symmetry.space_group_name_H-M   'P 1'
#
loop_
_entity.id
_entity.type
_entity.pdbx_description
1 polymer ?
#
loop_
_entity_poly.entity_id
_entity_poly.type
_entity_poly.pdbx_seq_one_letter_code
_entity_poly.pdbx_strand_id
1 'polypeptide(L)' 'MTPSESSGEWAWPDSWSARATTDLARHLEQAAQALRDGRAVVRRSATSWTSTGPNQLEVDLTWMPAE' A
#
# COMPACT_ATOMS: atom_id res chain seq x y z
N MET A 1 19.90 22.44 -19.18
CA MET A 1 20.07 21.41 -18.13
C MET A 1 18.76 21.35 -17.36
N THR A 2 17.87 20.44 -17.74
CA THR A 2 16.71 20.07 -16.91
C THR A 2 17.03 18.71 -16.30
N PRO A 3 16.92 18.54 -14.97
CA PRO A 3 17.15 17.25 -14.35
C PRO A 3 16.08 16.28 -14.83
N SER A 4 16.52 15.12 -15.31
CA SER A 4 15.68 13.96 -15.55
C SER A 4 15.07 13.51 -14.23
N GLU A 5 13.86 13.96 -13.91
CA GLU A 5 12.99 13.20 -13.02
C GLU A 5 12.42 12.05 -13.85
N SER A 6 13.20 10.97 -13.95
CA SER A 6 12.65 9.65 -14.17
C SER A 6 11.61 9.44 -13.07
N SER A 7 10.36 9.78 -13.36
CA SER A 7 9.20 9.25 -12.66
C SER A 7 9.26 7.74 -12.90
N GLY A 8 10.05 7.06 -12.08
CA GLY A 8 10.07 5.62 -12.04
C GLY A 8 8.67 5.21 -11.61
N GLU A 9 7.82 4.89 -12.59
CA GLU A 9 6.66 4.05 -12.36
C GLU A 9 7.14 2.92 -11.47
N TRP A 10 6.65 2.88 -10.24
CA TRP A 10 6.86 1.74 -9.37
C TRP A 10 6.19 0.55 -10.06
N ALA A 11 6.97 -0.17 -10.85
CA ALA A 11 6.57 -1.39 -11.49
C ALA A 11 6.75 -2.52 -10.48
N TRP A 12 5.69 -3.31 -10.26
CA TRP A 12 5.84 -4.55 -9.53
C TRP A 12 6.90 -5.40 -10.25
N PRO A 13 7.92 -5.91 -9.53
CA PRO A 13 8.92 -6.76 -10.17
C PRO A 13 8.20 -7.94 -10.83
N ASP A 14 8.50 -8.23 -12.10
CA ASP A 14 7.85 -9.28 -12.92
C ASP A 14 7.83 -10.68 -12.26
N SER A 15 8.66 -10.89 -11.23
CA SER A 15 8.66 -12.08 -10.39
C SER A 15 7.46 -12.20 -9.43
N TRP A 16 6.61 -11.17 -9.31
CA TRP A 16 5.39 -11.19 -8.50
C TRP A 16 4.31 -11.99 -9.24
N SER A 17 4.44 -13.31 -9.22
CA SER A 17 3.47 -14.25 -9.80
C SER A 17 2.03 -13.89 -9.37
N ALA A 18 1.03 -14.16 -10.21
CA ALA A 18 -0.39 -13.88 -9.91
C ALA A 18 -0.86 -14.42 -8.53
N ARG A 19 -0.18 -15.46 -8.02
CA ARG A 19 -0.38 -16.01 -6.67
C ARG A 19 0.08 -15.05 -5.57
N ALA A 20 1.20 -14.37 -5.76
CA ALA A 20 1.70 -13.32 -4.88
C ALA A 20 0.86 -12.03 -4.98
N THR A 21 0.25 -11.72 -6.13
CA THR A 21 -0.69 -10.58 -6.26
C THR A 21 -2.00 -10.88 -5.53
N THR A 22 -2.49 -12.13 -5.63
CA THR A 22 -3.64 -12.62 -4.85
C THR A 22 -3.32 -12.63 -3.35
N ASP A 23 -2.06 -12.88 -2.98
CA ASP A 23 -1.59 -12.81 -1.61
C ASP A 23 -1.61 -11.38 -1.07
N LEU A 24 -1.12 -10.42 -1.86
CA LEU A 24 -1.13 -9.00 -1.51
C LEU A 24 -2.54 -8.44 -1.37
N ALA A 25 -3.44 -8.72 -2.33
CA ALA A 25 -4.83 -8.27 -2.26
C ALA A 25 -5.51 -8.76 -0.98
N ARG A 26 -5.34 -10.05 -0.65
CA ARG A 26 -5.85 -10.64 0.59
C ARG A 26 -5.22 -10.00 1.83
N HIS A 27 -3.92 -9.69 1.78
CA HIS A 27 -3.22 -9.04 2.88
C HIS A 27 -3.75 -7.62 3.13
N LEU A 28 -4.04 -6.86 2.06
CA LEU A 28 -4.66 -5.54 2.14
C LEU A 28 -6.09 -5.60 2.67
N GLU A 29 -6.87 -6.61 2.27
CA GLU A 29 -8.21 -6.84 2.82
C GLU A 29 -8.17 -7.16 4.32
N GLN A 30 -7.23 -8.00 4.75
CA GLN A 30 -7.01 -8.30 6.16
C GLN A 30 -6.58 -7.06 6.96
N ALA A 31 -5.69 -6.24 6.40
CA ALA A 31 -5.28 -4.97 7.00
C ALA A 31 -6.46 -3.99 7.13
N ALA A 32 -7.25 -3.84 6.06
CA ALA A 32 -8.45 -3.01 6.08
C ALA A 32 -9.47 -3.50 7.11
N GLN A 33 -9.64 -4.82 7.24
CA GLN A 33 -10.54 -5.39 8.25
C GLN A 33 -10.04 -5.14 9.67
N ALA A 34 -8.75 -5.36 9.92
CA ALA A 34 -8.17 -5.12 11.23
C ALA A 34 -8.24 -3.65 11.67
N LEU A 35 -8.14 -2.70 10.73
CA LEU A 35 -8.39 -1.29 11.00
C LEU A 35 -9.84 -1.02 11.41
N ARG A 36 -10.82 -1.63 10.73
CA ARG A 36 -12.25 -1.50 11.07
C ARG A 36 -12.58 -2.11 12.43
N ASP A 37 -11.94 -3.24 12.75
CA ASP A 37 -12.13 -3.95 14.01
C ASP A 37 -11.36 -3.30 15.18
N GLY A 38 -10.57 -2.24 14.94
CA GLY A 38 -9.72 -1.62 15.95
C GLY A 38 -8.52 -2.47 16.39
N ARG A 39 -8.21 -3.56 15.66
CA ARG A 39 -7.07 -4.47 15.89
C ARG A 39 -5.78 -4.01 15.20
N ALA A 40 -5.86 -2.99 14.37
CA ALA A 40 -4.70 -2.31 13.80
C ALA A 40 -4.90 -0.79 13.88
N VAL A 41 -3.79 -0.05 13.94
CA VAL A 41 -3.79 1.41 13.91
C VAL A 41 -2.83 1.92 12.84
N VAL A 42 -3.23 2.99 12.14
CA VAL A 42 -2.37 3.73 11.21
C VAL A 42 -1.58 4.75 12.02
N ARG A 43 -0.25 4.65 12.00
CA ARG A 43 0.63 5.63 12.66
C ARG A 43 0.94 6.83 11.76
N ARG A 44 1.11 6.57 10.47
CA ARG A 44 1.40 7.57 9.43
C ARG A 44 0.72 7.14 8.15
N SER A 45 0.15 8.12 7.45
CA SER A 45 -0.42 7.93 6.12
C SER A 45 0.02 9.08 5.22
N ALA A 46 0.53 8.76 4.03
CA ALA A 46 0.74 9.70 2.95
C ALA A 46 -0.02 9.21 1.72
N THR A 47 -0.82 10.10 1.12
CA THR A 47 -1.54 9.81 -0.12
C THR A 47 -1.03 10.76 -1.19
N SER A 48 -0.45 10.20 -2.24
CA SER A 48 -0.06 10.98 -3.43
C SER A 48 -1.21 10.98 -4.44
N TRP A 49 -1.32 12.09 -5.17
CA TRP A 49 -2.42 12.36 -6.10
C TRP A 49 -1.88 12.68 -7.49
N THR A 50 -2.53 12.11 -8.52
CA THR A 50 -2.44 12.57 -9.90
C THR A 50 -3.74 13.24 -10.31
N SER A 51 -3.77 13.83 -11.51
CA SER A 51 -4.98 14.41 -12.11
C SER A 51 -6.13 13.40 -12.29
N THR A 52 -5.86 12.10 -12.23
CA THR A 52 -6.86 11.03 -12.36
C THR A 52 -7.29 10.43 -11.02
N GLY A 53 -6.72 10.89 -9.91
CA GLY A 53 -7.06 10.44 -8.55
C GLY A 53 -5.84 10.05 -7.71
N PRO A 54 -6.06 9.41 -6.55
CA PRO A 54 -4.97 8.93 -5.72
C PRO A 54 -4.21 7.82 -6.45
N ASN A 55 -2.88 7.91 -6.51
CA ASN A 55 -2.04 6.93 -7.22
C ASN A 55 -1.10 6.16 -6.30
N GLN A 56 -0.89 6.62 -5.06
CA GLN A 56 -0.04 5.97 -4.07
C GLN A 56 -0.58 6.22 -2.67
N LEU A 57 -0.60 5.16 -1.86
CA LEU A 57 -0.92 5.22 -0.44
C LEU A 57 0.21 4.55 0.32
N GLU A 58 0.92 5.34 1.13
CA GLU A 58 1.92 4.85 2.06
C GLU A 58 1.30 4.85 3.46
N VAL A 59 1.27 3.69 4.11
CA VAL A 59 0.66 3.52 5.42
C VAL A 59 1.55 2.70 6.33
N ASP A 60 1.92 3.28 7.47
CA ASP A 60 2.58 2.58 8.56
C ASP A 60 1.51 1.96 9.47
N LEU A 61 1.34 0.64 9.36
CA LEU A 61 0.37 -0.12 10.15
C LEU A 61 1.05 -0.76 11.37
N THR A 62 0.43 -0.61 12.54
CA THR A 62 0.81 -1.35 13.74
C THR A 62 -0.34 -2.28 14.13
N TRP A 63 -0.05 -3.57 14.16
CA TRP A 63 -0.99 -4.61 14.57
C TRP A 63 -0.99 -4.75 16.09
N MET A 64 -2.18 -4.78 16.68
CA MET A 64 -2.33 -5.17 18.07
C MET A 64 -2.53 -6.69 18.12
N PRO A 65 -1.90 -7.39 19.07
CA PRO A 65 -2.17 -8.82 19.25
C PRO A 65 -3.66 -9.00 19.54
N ALA A 66 -4.28 -9.99 18.90
CA ALA A 66 -5.59 -10.45 19.34
C ALA A 66 -5.42 -11.09 20.72
N GLU A 67 -6.15 -10.58 21.71
CA GLU A 67 -6.28 -11.22 23.03
C GLU A 67 -6.85 -12.65 22.92
#